data_AF-B7QI47-F1
#
_entry.id   AF-B7QI47-F1
#
_cell.length_a   1.000
_cell.length_b   1.000
_cell.length_c   1.000
_cell.angle_alpha   90.00
_cell.angle_beta   90.00
_cell.angle_gamma   90.00
#
_symmetry.space_group_name_H-M   'P 1'
#
loop_
_entity.id
_entity.type
_entity.pdbx_description
1 polymer ?
#
loop_
_entity_poly.entity_id
_entity_poly.type
_entity_poly.pdbx_seq_one_letter_code
_entity_poly.pdbx_strand_id
1 'polypeptide(L)'
;MGGLTPRWLRRTPGASAAVKCLALLSFGSFVWLQTRVSDLGGGAGVVEDGSASLGNQSWAGLLQNASREQEILREYVGQLNDAQFVHNLDEYGPLLPGDPVVVVQVHNRWHYLLSLLDSLRGAAGINRTLLIFSHDEHSPVVESLPIKANFCKMMQIFYPRAIQLYPLEFPGTDPKDCPRNIGKQEARKLGCNNAEHPDSFGHYREAKFSQTKHHWWWKMNRIMDGLNITRNHYGPFILLEEDHYVAPDFLHVLRLMEAAQPK
;
A
#
# COMPACT_ATOMS: atom_id res chain seq x y z
N MET A 1 -43.98 -28.01 15.06
CA MET A 1 -42.91 -28.14 16.08
C MET A 1 -42.02 -29.29 15.64
N GLY A 2 -40.87 -29.13 14.99
CA GLY A 2 -39.83 -28.13 15.17
C GLY A 2 -38.73 -28.73 16.05
N GLY A 3 -37.62 -29.19 15.46
CA GLY A 3 -36.51 -29.80 16.21
C GLY A 3 -35.40 -30.39 15.34
N LEU A 4 -34.74 -29.54 14.55
CA LEU A 4 -33.48 -29.82 13.85
C LEU A 4 -32.32 -29.90 14.86
N THR A 5 -31.42 -30.88 14.71
CA THR A 5 -30.06 -30.84 15.30
C THR A 5 -29.00 -30.91 14.18
N PRO A 6 -27.98 -30.03 14.17
CA PRO A 6 -27.07 -29.89 13.03
C PRO A 6 -25.95 -30.95 12.99
N ARG A 7 -25.59 -31.32 11.77
CA ARG A 7 -24.61 -32.34 11.38
C ARG A 7 -23.16 -31.81 11.41
N TRP A 8 -22.72 -31.24 12.53
CA TRP A 8 -21.32 -30.79 12.75
C TRP A 8 -20.57 -31.75 13.68
N LEU A 9 -20.32 -32.97 13.20
CA LEU A 9 -19.37 -33.91 13.79
C LEU A 9 -18.99 -34.96 12.74
N ARG A 10 -18.26 -34.53 11.72
CA ARG A 10 -17.37 -35.43 10.96
C ARG A 10 -15.99 -34.82 10.93
N ARG A 11 -15.12 -35.34 11.79
CA ARG A 11 -13.67 -35.28 11.63
C ARG A 11 -13.29 -36.21 10.49
N THR A 12 -12.49 -35.73 9.55
CA THR A 12 -11.47 -36.53 8.84
C THR A 12 -10.24 -35.66 8.54
N PRO A 13 -9.06 -36.30 8.38
CA PRO A 13 -7.76 -35.74 8.76
C PRO A 13 -6.90 -35.36 7.54
N GLY A 14 -5.89 -34.51 7.76
CA GLY A 14 -4.81 -34.32 6.78
C GLY A 14 -4.23 -32.92 6.72
N ALA A 15 -3.64 -32.43 7.81
CA ALA A 15 -2.71 -31.30 7.74
C ALA A 15 -1.30 -31.85 7.99
N SER A 16 -0.47 -31.81 6.95
CA SER A 16 0.94 -32.21 6.96
C SER A 16 1.71 -31.49 8.08
N ALA A 17 2.64 -32.22 8.71
CA ALA A 17 3.50 -31.76 9.79
C ALA A 17 4.27 -30.45 9.47
N ALA A 18 4.42 -30.10 8.19
CA ALA A 18 5.03 -28.86 7.73
C ALA A 18 4.32 -27.58 8.19
N VAL A 19 2.98 -27.60 8.34
CA VAL A 19 2.20 -26.40 8.73
C VAL A 19 2.38 -26.08 10.22
N LYS A 20 2.69 -27.09 11.04
CA LYS A 20 2.94 -26.90 12.48
C LYS A 20 4.33 -26.31 12.78
N CYS A 21 5.31 -26.49 11.89
CA CYS A 21 6.65 -25.91 12.05
C CYS A 21 6.70 -24.41 11.74
N LEU A 22 5.92 -23.92 10.78
CA LEU A 22 5.89 -22.50 10.41
C LEU A 22 5.25 -21.60 11.50
N ALA A 23 4.26 -22.12 12.23
CA ALA A 23 3.62 -21.37 13.33
C ALA A 23 4.50 -21.23 14.57
N LEU A 24 5.48 -22.13 14.79
CA LEU A 24 6.39 -22.04 15.94
C LEU A 24 7.55 -21.06 15.68
N LEU A 25 7.94 -20.84 14.42
CA LEU A 25 8.98 -19.87 14.06
C LEU A 25 8.49 -18.42 14.15
N SER A 26 7.20 -18.16 13.99
CA SER A 26 6.61 -16.82 14.10
C SER A 26 6.31 -16.38 15.55
N PHE A 27 6.11 -17.33 16.48
CA PHE A 27 6.01 -16.98 17.91
C PHE A 27 7.38 -16.71 18.56
N GLY A 28 8.44 -17.38 18.11
CA GLY A 28 9.80 -17.16 18.60
C GLY A 28 10.34 -15.76 18.30
N SER A 29 10.03 -15.21 17.11
CA SER A 29 10.42 -13.86 16.72
C SER A 29 9.62 -12.76 17.43
N PHE A 30 8.36 -13.02 17.79
CA PHE A 30 7.50 -12.05 18.48
C PHE A 30 7.87 -11.87 19.96
N VAL A 31 8.28 -12.94 20.66
CA VAL A 31 8.76 -12.87 22.05
C VAL A 31 10.16 -12.22 22.13
N TRP A 32 11.00 -12.44 21.12
CA TRP A 32 12.31 -11.78 21.01
C TRP A 32 12.18 -10.26 20.77
N LEU A 33 11.13 -9.81 20.07
CA LEU A 33 10.86 -8.38 19.88
C LEU A 33 10.31 -7.70 21.16
N GLN A 34 9.45 -8.37 21.92
CA GLN A 34 8.84 -7.76 23.12
C GLN A 34 9.83 -7.60 24.28
N THR A 35 10.85 -8.44 24.39
CA THR A 35 11.86 -8.34 25.47
C THR A 35 12.87 -7.21 25.27
N ARG A 36 12.95 -6.59 24.07
CA ARG A 36 13.82 -5.43 23.80
C ARG A 36 13.12 -4.07 23.85
N VAL A 37 11.79 -4.03 23.92
CA VAL A 37 11.03 -2.77 23.93
C VAL A 37 10.83 -2.21 25.34
N SER A 38 11.11 -3.01 26.38
CA SER A 38 10.89 -2.62 27.78
C SER A 38 11.95 -1.69 28.39
N ASP A 39 13.01 -1.32 27.66
CA ASP A 39 14.17 -0.59 28.22
C ASP A 39 14.23 0.91 27.85
N LEU A 40 13.13 1.48 27.37
CA LEU A 40 13.01 2.93 27.10
C LEU A 40 12.12 3.59 28.15
N GLY A 41 12.59 3.59 29.40
CA GLY A 41 11.88 4.17 30.54
C GLY A 41 12.81 4.74 31.61
N GLY A 42 13.28 5.97 31.39
CA GLY A 42 13.56 6.99 32.43
C GLY A 42 14.69 6.75 33.43
N GLY A 43 15.71 7.61 33.39
CA GLY A 43 16.65 7.81 34.50
C GLY A 43 17.74 8.84 34.18
N ALA A 44 17.67 10.02 34.79
CA ALA A 44 18.75 10.99 34.80
C ALA A 44 19.89 10.48 35.71
N GLY A 45 21.09 10.29 35.16
CA GLY A 45 22.26 9.87 35.92
C GLY A 45 23.52 9.81 35.05
N VAL A 46 24.45 10.71 35.38
CA VAL A 46 25.93 10.67 35.22
C VAL A 46 26.48 10.03 33.93
N VAL A 47 27.15 10.87 33.12
CA VAL A 47 27.99 10.46 32.00
C VAL A 47 29.21 9.69 32.53
N GLU A 48 29.17 8.37 32.45
CA GLU A 48 30.36 7.51 32.50
C GLU A 48 30.67 6.98 31.09
N ASP A 49 31.94 7.07 30.76
CA ASP A 49 32.56 6.77 29.48
C ASP A 49 32.49 5.26 29.21
N GLY A 50 31.49 4.84 28.43
CA GLY A 50 31.25 3.47 28.05
C GLY A 50 31.25 3.33 26.53
N SER A 51 32.41 3.00 25.96
CA SER A 51 32.53 2.62 24.55
C SER A 51 31.76 1.30 24.30
N ALA A 52 30.47 1.40 24.02
CA ALA A 52 29.72 0.31 23.45
C ALA A 52 30.15 0.12 21.99
N SER A 53 30.77 -1.02 21.70
CA SER A 53 31.30 -1.38 20.39
C SER A 53 30.19 -1.49 19.34
N LEU A 54 29.90 -0.41 18.63
CA LEU A 54 29.30 -0.45 17.30
C LEU A 54 30.39 -0.90 16.32
N GLY A 55 30.49 -2.20 16.12
CA GLY A 55 31.54 -2.83 15.32
C GLY A 55 31.58 -2.33 13.88
N ASN A 56 32.74 -1.79 13.48
CA ASN A 56 33.44 -1.99 12.21
C ASN A 56 32.65 -2.10 10.88
N GLN A 57 31.52 -1.42 10.73
CA GLN A 57 30.87 -1.26 9.43
C GLN A 57 31.39 0.00 8.74
N SER A 58 32.05 -0.15 7.59
CA SER A 58 32.44 1.00 6.79
C SER A 58 31.19 1.66 6.19
N TRP A 59 31.20 3.00 6.10
CA TRP A 59 30.12 3.76 5.45
C TRP A 59 29.82 3.27 4.02
N ALA A 60 30.85 2.81 3.31
CA ALA A 60 30.69 2.19 2.00
C ALA A 60 29.85 0.90 2.05
N GLY A 61 30.06 0.05 3.06
CA GLY A 61 29.26 -1.16 3.28
C GLY A 61 27.80 -0.85 3.63
N LEU A 62 27.55 0.19 4.44
CA LEU A 62 26.21 0.66 4.76
C LEU A 62 25.46 1.17 3.52
N LEU A 63 26.12 1.99 2.68
CA LEU A 63 25.54 2.49 1.43
C LEU A 63 25.28 1.36 0.43
N GLN A 64 26.19 0.39 0.32
CA GLN A 64 26.01 -0.78 -0.52
C GLN A 64 24.81 -1.61 -0.06
N ASN A 65 24.66 -1.86 1.24
CA ASN A 65 23.54 -2.60 1.80
C ASN A 65 22.20 -1.89 1.53
N ALA A 66 22.12 -0.59 1.77
CA ALA A 66 20.91 0.20 1.50
C ALA A 66 20.51 0.16 0.02
N SER A 67 21.48 0.24 -0.90
CA SER A 67 21.22 0.14 -2.35
C SER A 67 20.66 -1.24 -2.74
N ARG A 68 21.18 -2.32 -2.13
CA ARG A 68 20.71 -3.67 -2.38
C ARG A 68 19.32 -3.92 -1.83
N GLU A 69 19.00 -3.43 -0.63
CA GLU A 69 17.66 -3.50 -0.06
C GLU A 69 16.63 -2.79 -0.94
N GLN A 70 16.97 -1.63 -1.50
CA GLN A 70 16.12 -0.90 -2.44
C GLN A 70 15.88 -1.69 -3.72
N GLU A 71 16.91 -2.32 -4.28
CA GLU A 71 16.78 -3.16 -5.49
C GLU A 71 15.86 -4.36 -5.24
N ILE A 72 16.03 -5.05 -4.12
CA ILE A 72 15.17 -6.17 -3.71
C ILE A 72 13.72 -5.71 -3.58
N LEU A 73 13.48 -4.54 -2.95
CA LEU A 73 12.13 -4.01 -2.81
C LEU A 73 11.50 -3.65 -4.16
N ARG A 74 12.27 -3.07 -5.09
CA ARG A 74 11.81 -2.77 -6.46
C ARG A 74 11.41 -4.05 -7.20
N GLU A 75 12.24 -5.08 -7.12
CA GLU A 75 11.97 -6.38 -7.75
C GLU A 75 10.71 -7.02 -7.16
N TYR A 76 10.61 -7.04 -5.82
CA TYR A 76 9.46 -7.59 -5.12
C TYR A 76 8.15 -6.87 -5.49
N VAL A 77 8.14 -5.53 -5.48
CA VAL A 77 6.99 -4.73 -5.93
C VAL A 77 6.65 -5.01 -7.40
N GLY A 78 7.65 -5.19 -8.27
CA GLY A 78 7.45 -5.59 -9.65
C GLY A 78 6.73 -6.93 -9.76
N GLN A 79 7.20 -7.95 -9.03
CA GLN A 79 6.60 -9.28 -8.99
C GLN A 79 5.15 -9.24 -8.49
N LEU A 80 4.85 -8.44 -7.45
CA LEU A 80 3.48 -8.26 -6.95
C LEU A 80 2.55 -7.68 -8.03
N ASN A 81 3.02 -6.66 -8.76
CA ASN A 81 2.26 -6.04 -9.83
C ASN A 81 2.04 -6.96 -11.04
N ASP A 82 3.03 -7.80 -11.37
CA ASP A 82 2.97 -8.75 -12.48
C ASP A 82 2.05 -9.94 -12.15
N ALA A 83 2.06 -10.39 -10.90
CA ALA A 83 1.21 -11.48 -10.43
C ALA A 83 -0.29 -11.15 -10.54
N GLN A 84 -0.67 -9.87 -10.39
CA GLN A 84 -2.07 -9.40 -10.43
C GLN A 84 -3.00 -10.30 -9.61
N PHE A 85 -2.55 -10.72 -8.42
CA PHE A 85 -3.30 -11.66 -7.62
C PHE A 85 -4.58 -11.03 -7.07
N VAL A 86 -5.69 -11.77 -7.13
CA VAL A 86 -7.00 -11.35 -6.64
C VAL A 86 -7.41 -12.29 -5.52
N HIS A 87 -7.58 -11.73 -4.33
CA HIS A 87 -7.98 -12.48 -3.15
C HIS A 87 -9.50 -12.69 -3.13
N ASN A 88 -9.92 -13.76 -2.46
CA ASN A 88 -11.32 -14.09 -2.15
C ASN A 88 -12.20 -14.39 -3.37
N LEU A 89 -11.61 -14.73 -4.53
CA LEU A 89 -12.37 -15.13 -5.73
C LEU A 89 -13.16 -16.42 -5.54
N ASP A 90 -12.66 -17.34 -4.72
CA ASP A 90 -13.30 -18.61 -4.36
C ASP A 90 -14.58 -18.40 -3.55
N GLU A 91 -14.62 -17.36 -2.71
CA GLU A 91 -15.77 -17.02 -1.87
C GLU A 91 -16.78 -16.11 -2.59
N TYR A 92 -16.31 -15.10 -3.34
CA TYR A 92 -17.16 -14.06 -3.94
C TYR A 92 -17.38 -14.21 -5.45
N GLY A 93 -16.76 -15.20 -6.09
CA GLY A 93 -16.84 -15.44 -7.53
C GLY A 93 -16.03 -14.43 -8.37
N PRO A 94 -16.15 -14.48 -9.71
CA PRO A 94 -15.43 -13.57 -10.61
C PRO A 94 -15.99 -12.13 -10.56
N LEU A 95 -15.22 -11.17 -11.10
CA LEU A 95 -15.74 -9.82 -11.38
C LEU A 95 -16.65 -9.88 -12.62
N LEU A 96 -17.92 -9.48 -12.49
CA LEU A 96 -18.80 -9.35 -13.65
C LEU A 96 -18.54 -8.01 -14.37
N PRO A 97 -18.73 -7.94 -15.70
CA PRO A 97 -18.41 -6.74 -16.48
C PRO A 97 -19.10 -5.44 -16.03
N GLY A 98 -20.28 -5.52 -15.39
CA GLY A 98 -21.04 -4.37 -14.88
C GLY A 98 -21.05 -4.25 -13.35
N ASP A 99 -20.19 -4.99 -12.65
CA ASP A 99 -20.02 -4.81 -11.20
C ASP A 99 -19.30 -3.49 -10.89
N PRO A 100 -19.46 -2.90 -9.70
CA PRO A 100 -18.65 -1.76 -9.31
C PRO A 100 -17.21 -2.18 -9.02
N VAL A 101 -16.26 -1.32 -9.39
CA VAL A 101 -14.85 -1.40 -8.97
C VAL A 101 -14.53 -0.20 -8.09
N VAL A 102 -14.14 -0.45 -6.84
CA VAL A 102 -13.69 0.61 -5.93
C VAL A 102 -12.18 0.63 -5.93
N VAL A 103 -11.57 1.79 -6.17
CA VAL A 103 -10.11 1.95 -6.18
C VAL A 103 -9.71 2.95 -5.11
N VAL A 104 -8.92 2.50 -4.15
CA VAL A 104 -8.46 3.28 -3.01
C VAL A 104 -7.00 3.65 -3.20
N GLN A 105 -6.68 4.94 -3.26
CA GLN A 105 -5.30 5.41 -3.19
C GLN A 105 -4.83 5.41 -1.73
N VAL A 106 -3.76 4.66 -1.44
CA VAL A 106 -3.22 4.43 -0.09
C VAL A 106 -1.78 4.95 -0.03
N HIS A 107 -1.49 5.74 1.00
CA HIS A 107 -0.14 6.19 1.31
C HIS A 107 0.35 5.49 2.58
N ASN A 108 0.14 6.08 3.76
CA ASN A 108 0.59 5.52 5.03
C ASN A 108 -0.29 5.89 6.24
N ARG A 109 -1.48 6.45 6.04
CA ARG A 109 -2.36 6.84 7.16
C ARG A 109 -3.29 5.70 7.55
N TRP A 110 -2.69 4.63 8.07
CA TRP A 110 -3.36 3.36 8.33
C TRP A 110 -4.60 3.43 9.22
N HIS A 111 -4.66 4.33 10.20
CA HIS A 111 -5.85 4.50 11.05
C HIS A 111 -7.09 4.93 10.24
N TYR A 112 -6.90 5.79 9.25
CA TYR A 112 -7.97 6.19 8.36
C TYR A 112 -8.37 5.06 7.42
N LEU A 113 -7.38 4.33 6.89
CA LEU A 113 -7.63 3.16 6.05
C LEU A 113 -8.48 2.10 6.79
N LEU A 114 -8.21 1.86 8.07
CA LEU A 114 -9.03 0.96 8.88
C LEU A 114 -10.48 1.46 9.00
N SER A 115 -10.68 2.76 9.24
CA SER A 115 -12.02 3.37 9.25
C SER A 115 -12.75 3.21 7.91
N LEU A 116 -12.04 3.38 6.78
CA LEU A 116 -12.59 3.13 5.45
C LEU A 116 -12.99 1.65 5.28
N LEU A 117 -12.12 0.71 5.67
CA LEU A 117 -12.44 -0.73 5.61
C LEU A 117 -13.67 -1.09 6.43
N ASP A 118 -13.82 -0.51 7.62
CA ASP A 118 -15.00 -0.73 8.47
C ASP A 118 -16.27 -0.21 7.80
N SER A 119 -16.22 0.97 7.17
CA SER A 119 -17.36 1.53 6.43
C SER A 119 -17.74 0.69 5.19
N LEU A 120 -16.73 0.23 4.43
CA LEU A 120 -16.92 -0.61 3.24
C LEU A 120 -17.51 -1.97 3.61
N ARG A 121 -17.05 -2.57 4.72
CA ARG A 121 -17.57 -3.84 5.23
C ARG A 121 -19.07 -3.76 5.55
N GLY A 122 -19.52 -2.62 6.07
CA GLY A 122 -20.93 -2.37 6.38
C GLY A 122 -21.81 -2.02 5.18
N ALA A 123 -21.23 -1.81 3.99
CA ALA A 123 -21.98 -1.34 2.83
C ALA A 123 -22.80 -2.45 2.15
N ALA A 124 -24.07 -2.17 1.91
CA ALA A 124 -25.00 -3.11 1.30
C ALA A 124 -24.59 -3.45 -0.14
N GLY A 125 -24.36 -4.73 -0.40
CA GLY A 125 -23.95 -5.23 -1.72
C GLY A 125 -22.46 -5.07 -2.03
N ILE A 126 -21.59 -4.87 -1.03
CA ILE A 126 -20.14 -4.79 -1.25
C ILE A 126 -19.53 -6.09 -1.78
N ASN A 127 -20.16 -7.24 -1.54
CA ASN A 127 -19.66 -8.56 -1.92
C ASN A 127 -19.45 -8.75 -3.45
N ARG A 128 -20.21 -8.04 -4.29
CA ARG A 128 -20.03 -8.05 -5.76
C ARG A 128 -18.95 -7.08 -6.24
N THR A 129 -18.44 -6.20 -5.39
CA THR A 129 -17.43 -5.20 -5.76
C THR A 129 -16.04 -5.85 -5.89
N LEU A 130 -15.20 -5.34 -6.79
CA LEU A 130 -13.75 -5.51 -6.71
C LEU A 130 -13.14 -4.30 -6.01
N LEU A 131 -12.43 -4.53 -4.91
CA LEU A 131 -11.73 -3.51 -4.16
C LEU A 131 -10.24 -3.52 -4.52
N ILE A 132 -9.75 -2.47 -5.17
CA ILE A 132 -8.33 -2.33 -5.55
C ILE A 132 -7.67 -1.33 -4.63
N PHE A 133 -6.66 -1.75 -3.88
CA PHE A 133 -5.78 -0.83 -3.14
C PHE A 133 -4.55 -0.51 -3.98
N SER A 134 -4.33 0.78 -4.22
CA SER A 134 -3.18 1.31 -4.96
C SER A 134 -2.22 1.98 -3.99
N HIS A 135 -1.04 1.41 -3.82
CA HIS A 135 -0.06 1.81 -2.81
C HIS A 135 1.12 2.57 -3.42
N ASP A 136 1.60 3.62 -2.77
CA ASP A 136 2.93 4.20 -3.04
C ASP A 136 3.92 3.99 -1.89
N GLU A 137 3.57 3.13 -0.94
CA GLU A 137 4.46 2.68 0.13
C GLU A 137 4.16 1.21 0.46
N HIS A 138 5.20 0.37 0.50
CA HIS A 138 5.14 -1.00 0.98
C HIS A 138 5.47 -1.04 2.48
N SER A 139 4.62 -1.71 3.26
CA SER A 139 4.78 -1.82 4.72
C SER A 139 4.09 -3.08 5.27
N PRO A 140 4.41 -3.53 6.49
CA PRO A 140 3.73 -4.68 7.12
C PRO A 140 2.21 -4.50 7.26
N VAL A 141 1.74 -3.26 7.39
CA VAL A 141 0.30 -2.96 7.41
C VAL A 141 -0.34 -3.32 6.07
N VAL A 142 0.32 -2.93 4.98
CA VAL A 142 -0.12 -3.22 3.60
C VAL A 142 -0.13 -4.73 3.32
N GLU A 143 0.85 -5.49 3.83
CA GLU A 143 0.87 -6.96 3.74
C GLU A 143 -0.29 -7.63 4.48
N SER A 144 -0.80 -7.01 5.55
CA SER A 144 -1.91 -7.55 6.34
C SER A 144 -3.30 -7.30 5.75
N LEU A 145 -3.41 -6.46 4.70
CA LEU A 145 -4.68 -6.05 4.12
C LEU A 145 -5.56 -7.21 3.63
N PRO A 146 -5.05 -8.28 3.02
CA PRO A 146 -5.88 -9.40 2.58
C PRO A 146 -6.71 -10.04 3.71
N ILE A 147 -6.17 -10.05 4.93
CA ILE A 147 -6.87 -10.59 6.11
C ILE A 147 -7.96 -9.60 6.59
N LYS A 148 -7.73 -8.29 6.43
CA LYS A 148 -8.65 -7.23 6.87
C LYS A 148 -9.78 -6.95 5.86
N ALA A 149 -9.50 -7.09 4.58
CA ALA A 149 -10.42 -6.87 3.46
C ALA A 149 -11.01 -8.19 2.92
N ASN A 150 -11.44 -9.08 3.82
CA ASN A 150 -11.97 -10.42 3.49
C ASN A 150 -13.48 -10.47 3.20
N PHE A 151 -14.14 -9.31 3.04
CA PHE A 151 -15.60 -9.18 2.87
C PHE A 151 -16.03 -8.96 1.40
N CYS A 152 -15.08 -8.92 0.46
CA CYS A 152 -15.30 -8.86 -0.99
C CYS A 152 -14.04 -9.31 -1.74
N LYS A 153 -14.10 -9.32 -3.07
CA LYS A 153 -12.90 -9.51 -3.91
C LYS A 153 -11.96 -8.33 -3.72
N MET A 154 -10.67 -8.57 -3.58
CA MET A 154 -9.69 -7.47 -3.53
C MET A 154 -8.42 -7.77 -4.31
N MET A 155 -7.75 -6.71 -4.77
CA MET A 155 -6.42 -6.72 -5.38
C MET A 155 -5.55 -5.61 -4.78
N GLN A 156 -4.25 -5.82 -4.71
CA GLN A 156 -3.27 -4.78 -4.41
C GLN A 156 -2.41 -4.50 -5.65
N ILE A 157 -2.20 -3.21 -5.92
CA ILE A 157 -1.26 -2.72 -6.93
C ILE A 157 -0.33 -1.70 -6.29
N PHE A 158 0.89 -1.58 -6.80
CA PHE A 158 1.94 -0.78 -6.19
C PHE A 158 2.53 0.18 -7.22
N TYR A 159 2.49 1.48 -6.95
CA TYR A 159 3.04 2.51 -7.81
C TYR A 159 4.56 2.28 -7.99
N PRO A 160 5.02 1.87 -9.19
CA PRO A 160 6.37 1.32 -9.38
C PRO A 160 7.46 2.41 -9.41
N ARG A 161 7.09 3.65 -9.15
CA ARG A 161 7.93 4.85 -9.18
C ARG A 161 7.74 5.69 -7.91
N ALA A 162 7.34 5.06 -6.82
CA ALA A 162 7.23 5.71 -5.51
C ALA A 162 8.60 6.17 -4.97
N ILE A 163 8.59 7.20 -4.13
CA ILE A 163 9.78 7.74 -3.46
C ILE A 163 10.46 6.66 -2.60
N GLN A 164 9.70 5.78 -1.93
CA GLN A 164 10.26 4.67 -1.16
C GLN A 164 11.17 3.77 -2.01
N LEU A 165 10.82 3.58 -3.29
CA LEU A 165 11.58 2.77 -4.23
C LEU A 165 12.79 3.53 -4.79
N TYR A 166 12.71 4.85 -4.94
CA TYR A 166 13.75 5.70 -5.55
C TYR A 166 14.11 6.88 -4.64
N PRO A 167 14.63 6.68 -3.42
CA PRO A 167 14.73 7.79 -2.46
C PRO A 167 15.78 8.84 -2.82
N LEU A 168 16.84 8.44 -3.54
CA LEU A 168 18.03 9.27 -3.83
C LEU A 168 18.24 9.52 -5.33
N GLU A 169 17.23 9.27 -6.15
CA GLU A 169 17.24 9.53 -7.60
C GLU A 169 15.83 9.90 -8.04
N PHE A 170 15.66 10.55 -9.19
CA PHE A 170 14.32 10.85 -9.69
C PHE A 170 13.50 9.54 -9.87
N PRO A 171 12.25 9.46 -9.36
CA PRO A 171 11.40 10.54 -8.86
C PRO A 171 11.38 10.72 -7.32
N GLY A 172 12.34 10.21 -6.55
CA GLY A 172 12.59 10.72 -5.20
C GLY A 172 13.39 12.02 -5.24
N THR A 173 14.24 12.22 -4.22
CA THR A 173 15.02 13.44 -4.07
C THR A 173 16.45 13.16 -4.50
N ASP A 174 16.80 13.55 -5.72
CA ASP A 174 18.17 13.41 -6.20
C ASP A 174 19.07 14.40 -5.43
N PRO A 175 20.27 13.99 -4.95
CA PRO A 175 21.21 14.91 -4.29
C PRO A 175 21.62 16.13 -5.11
N LYS A 176 21.43 16.09 -6.44
CA LYS A 176 21.71 17.19 -7.37
C LYS A 176 20.46 17.97 -7.79
N ASP A 177 19.29 17.71 -7.20
CA ASP A 177 18.12 18.56 -7.37
C ASP A 177 18.37 19.97 -6.81
N CYS A 178 17.83 20.99 -7.48
CA CYS A 178 17.93 22.36 -7.01
C CYS A 178 17.13 22.54 -5.69
N PRO A 179 17.67 23.25 -4.68
CA PRO A 179 16.91 23.60 -3.49
C PRO A 179 15.63 24.36 -3.86
N ARG A 180 14.51 24.00 -3.22
CA ARG A 180 13.17 24.52 -3.55
C ARG A 180 13.11 26.04 -3.79
N ASN A 181 13.78 26.81 -2.94
CA ASN A 181 13.66 28.27 -2.88
C ASN A 181 14.88 29.01 -3.44
N ILE A 182 15.84 28.32 -4.08
CA ILE A 182 16.99 29.00 -4.69
C ILE A 182 16.52 29.82 -5.90
N GLY A 183 17.12 31.00 -6.13
CA GLY A 183 16.78 31.81 -7.31
C GLY A 183 17.28 31.15 -8.60
N LYS A 184 16.57 31.31 -9.73
CA LYS A 184 16.94 30.66 -11.01
C LYS A 184 18.38 30.93 -11.46
N GLN A 185 18.86 32.16 -11.29
CA GLN A 185 20.24 32.51 -11.65
C GLN A 185 21.27 31.81 -10.75
N GLU A 186 20.96 31.64 -9.47
CA GLU A 186 21.81 30.91 -8.52
C GLU A 186 21.77 29.40 -8.77
N ALA A 187 20.60 28.84 -9.11
CA ALA A 187 20.45 27.45 -9.54
C ALA A 187 21.35 27.13 -10.76
N ARG A 188 21.37 28.03 -11.74
CA ARG A 188 22.25 27.93 -12.92
C ARG A 188 23.72 27.93 -12.56
N LYS A 189 24.13 28.81 -11.62
CA LYS A 189 25.51 28.85 -11.12
C LYS A 189 25.87 27.60 -10.33
N LEU A 190 24.92 27.06 -9.56
CA LEU A 190 25.07 25.82 -8.82
C LEU A 190 25.17 24.60 -9.75
N GLY A 191 24.57 24.67 -10.95
CA GLY A 191 24.58 23.58 -11.92
C GLY A 191 23.73 22.38 -11.49
N CYS A 192 22.67 22.61 -10.69
CA CYS A 192 21.75 21.55 -10.26
C CYS A 192 20.84 21.06 -11.41
N ASN A 193 20.39 19.81 -11.33
CA ASN A 193 19.78 19.04 -12.43
C ASN A 193 18.61 19.77 -13.12
N ASN A 194 17.72 20.38 -12.33
CA ASN A 194 16.48 20.99 -12.79
C ASN A 194 16.53 22.53 -12.82
N ALA A 195 17.72 23.15 -12.84
CA ALA A 195 17.92 24.60 -12.76
C ALA A 195 17.11 25.40 -13.79
N GLU A 196 16.93 24.86 -14.99
CA GLU A 196 16.18 25.52 -16.07
C GLU A 196 14.66 25.39 -15.96
N HIS A 197 14.17 24.53 -15.06
CA HIS A 197 12.77 24.10 -14.99
C HIS A 197 12.12 24.35 -13.62
N PRO A 198 12.11 25.60 -13.10
CA PRO A 198 11.27 25.93 -11.95
C PRO A 198 9.79 25.92 -12.35
N ASP A 199 8.90 25.90 -11.35
CA ASP A 199 7.48 26.14 -11.54
C ASP A 199 7.19 27.61 -11.92
N SER A 200 5.92 27.93 -12.18
CA SER A 200 5.48 29.28 -12.56
C SER A 200 5.73 30.35 -11.49
N PHE A 201 6.03 29.95 -10.25
CA PHE A 201 6.33 30.84 -9.12
C PHE A 201 7.83 30.89 -8.81
N GLY A 202 8.68 30.25 -9.62
CA GLY A 202 10.12 30.26 -9.46
C GLY A 202 10.65 29.25 -8.44
N HIS A 203 9.84 28.29 -8.00
CA HIS A 203 10.28 27.25 -7.06
C HIS A 203 10.66 25.95 -7.76
N TYR A 204 11.58 25.21 -7.16
CA TYR A 204 12.00 23.90 -7.64
C TYR A 204 11.22 22.77 -6.96
N ARG A 205 11.21 21.63 -7.65
CA ARG A 205 10.48 20.42 -7.28
C ARG A 205 10.83 19.93 -5.87
N GLU A 206 9.80 19.57 -5.11
CA GLU A 206 9.92 18.66 -3.96
C GLU A 206 9.24 17.33 -4.28
N ALA A 207 9.95 16.22 -4.08
CA ALA A 207 9.49 14.89 -4.49
C ALA A 207 8.14 14.51 -3.87
N LYS A 208 7.99 14.71 -2.56
CA LYS A 208 6.77 14.40 -1.78
C LYS A 208 5.51 15.05 -2.34
N PHE A 209 5.59 16.27 -2.88
CA PHE A 209 4.43 16.95 -3.46
C PHE A 209 4.10 16.47 -4.88
N SER A 210 5.06 15.89 -5.58
CA SER A 210 4.87 15.36 -6.93
C SER A 210 4.25 13.96 -6.93
N GLN A 211 4.54 13.16 -5.89
CA GLN A 211 4.17 11.74 -5.83
C GLN A 211 2.65 11.51 -5.98
N THR A 212 1.81 12.23 -5.24
CA THR A 212 0.35 12.03 -5.26
C THR A 212 -0.23 12.15 -6.67
N LYS A 213 0.22 13.14 -7.46
CA LYS A 213 -0.25 13.34 -8.84
C LYS A 213 0.23 12.21 -9.76
N HIS A 214 1.49 11.78 -9.63
CA HIS A 214 2.02 10.70 -10.45
C HIS A 214 1.35 9.35 -10.12
N HIS A 215 1.17 9.04 -8.83
CA HIS A 215 0.45 7.86 -8.37
C HIS A 215 -0.98 7.88 -8.91
N TRP A 216 -1.66 9.03 -8.83
CA TRP A 216 -3.03 9.15 -9.32
C TRP A 216 -3.13 8.87 -10.83
N TRP A 217 -2.26 9.46 -11.64
CA TRP A 217 -2.29 9.22 -13.09
C TRP A 217 -1.91 7.79 -13.45
N TRP A 218 -0.87 7.25 -12.83
CA TRP A 218 -0.44 5.87 -13.09
C TRP A 218 -1.54 4.86 -12.75
N LYS A 219 -2.18 4.98 -11.59
CA LYS A 219 -3.17 3.98 -11.16
C LYS A 219 -4.36 3.94 -12.09
N MET A 220 -4.80 5.08 -12.63
CA MET A 220 -5.91 5.15 -13.59
C MET A 220 -5.59 4.35 -14.87
N ASN A 221 -4.41 4.58 -15.45
CA ASN A 221 -3.97 3.82 -16.63
C ASN A 221 -3.80 2.32 -16.29
N ARG A 222 -3.27 2.00 -15.11
CA ARG A 222 -3.09 0.61 -14.68
C ARG A 222 -4.42 -0.13 -14.55
N ILE A 223 -5.41 0.45 -13.85
CA ILE A 223 -6.70 -0.22 -13.60
C ILE A 223 -7.60 -0.29 -14.84
N MET A 224 -7.51 0.66 -15.77
CA MET A 224 -8.36 0.69 -16.96
C MET A 224 -7.77 -0.14 -18.11
N ASP A 225 -6.46 -0.05 -18.33
CA ASP A 225 -5.83 -0.67 -19.52
C ASP A 225 -4.86 -1.81 -19.18
N GLY A 226 -4.32 -1.83 -17.95
CA GLY A 226 -3.19 -2.68 -17.59
C GLY A 226 -3.54 -3.96 -16.82
N LEU A 227 -4.73 -4.06 -16.22
CA LEU A 227 -5.14 -5.21 -15.43
C LEU A 227 -5.97 -6.20 -16.26
N ASN A 228 -5.66 -7.49 -16.10
CA ASN A 228 -6.38 -8.56 -16.79
C ASN A 228 -7.84 -8.66 -16.32
N ILE A 229 -8.09 -8.47 -15.03
CA ILE A 229 -9.44 -8.59 -14.44
C ILE A 229 -10.40 -7.50 -14.92
N THR A 230 -9.91 -6.33 -15.34
CA THR A 230 -10.73 -5.19 -15.79
C THR A 230 -10.74 -4.99 -17.30
N ARG A 231 -10.06 -5.83 -18.09
CA ARG A 231 -9.85 -5.66 -19.54
C ARG A 231 -11.13 -5.40 -20.37
N ASN A 232 -12.26 -6.00 -19.99
CA ASN A 232 -13.56 -5.84 -20.67
C ASN A 232 -14.63 -5.32 -19.71
N HIS A 233 -14.21 -4.60 -18.68
CA HIS A 233 -15.11 -4.05 -17.67
C HIS A 233 -15.76 -2.76 -18.18
N TYR A 234 -17.09 -2.67 -18.09
CA TYR A 234 -17.87 -1.48 -18.46
C TYR A 234 -18.62 -0.86 -17.27
N GLY A 235 -18.52 -1.50 -16.09
CA GLY A 235 -19.11 -0.99 -14.85
C GLY A 235 -18.37 0.25 -14.31
N PRO A 236 -18.91 0.85 -13.24
CA PRO A 236 -18.38 2.08 -12.70
C PRO A 236 -17.09 1.85 -11.91
N PHE A 237 -16.12 2.75 -12.12
CA PHE A 237 -14.95 2.91 -11.26
C PHE A 237 -15.18 4.02 -10.24
N ILE A 238 -15.15 3.67 -8.95
CA ILE A 238 -15.33 4.59 -7.83
C ILE A 238 -13.95 4.86 -7.22
N LEU A 239 -13.47 6.11 -7.33
CA LEU A 239 -12.14 6.50 -6.85
C LEU A 239 -12.25 7.08 -5.44
N LEU A 240 -11.55 6.46 -4.49
CA LEU A 240 -11.48 6.89 -3.10
C LEU A 240 -10.03 7.09 -2.66
N GLU A 241 -9.84 7.80 -1.56
CA GLU A 241 -8.59 7.90 -0.83
C GLU A 241 -8.73 7.17 0.51
N GLU A 242 -7.60 6.84 1.14
CA GLU A 242 -7.54 6.09 2.41
C GLU A 242 -8.27 6.75 3.59
N ASP A 243 -8.59 8.04 3.50
CA ASP A 243 -9.29 8.85 4.51
C ASP A 243 -10.74 9.20 4.16
N HIS A 244 -11.30 8.57 3.14
CA HIS A 244 -12.73 8.56 2.95
C HIS A 244 -13.44 7.60 3.92
N TYR A 245 -14.74 7.82 4.08
CA TYR A 245 -15.67 6.94 4.78
C TYR A 245 -16.96 6.87 3.97
N VAL A 246 -17.45 5.68 3.65
CA VAL A 246 -18.64 5.54 2.79
C VAL A 246 -19.92 5.39 3.60
N ALA A 247 -21.03 5.91 3.08
CA ALA A 247 -22.36 5.61 3.60
C ALA A 247 -22.73 4.15 3.32
N PRO A 248 -23.52 3.48 4.19
CA PRO A 248 -23.85 2.06 4.03
C PRO A 248 -24.64 1.74 2.75
N ASP A 249 -25.28 2.74 2.13
CA ASP A 249 -26.09 2.63 0.92
C ASP A 249 -25.42 3.22 -0.32
N PHE A 250 -24.12 3.55 -0.30
CA PHE A 250 -23.45 4.26 -1.40
C PHE A 250 -23.57 3.53 -2.76
N LEU A 251 -23.53 2.19 -2.77
CA LEU A 251 -23.74 1.37 -3.97
C LEU A 251 -25.20 1.32 -4.42
N HIS A 252 -26.15 1.51 -3.51
CA HIS A 252 -27.56 1.66 -3.87
C HIS A 252 -27.78 3.01 -4.54
N VAL A 253 -27.28 4.10 -3.93
CA VAL A 253 -27.40 5.46 -4.48
C VAL A 253 -26.70 5.57 -5.84
N LEU A 254 -25.50 4.99 -6.01
CA LEU A 254 -24.82 4.97 -7.30
C LEU A 254 -25.68 4.38 -8.42
N ARG A 255 -26.34 3.24 -8.17
CA ARG A 255 -27.25 2.62 -9.15
C ARG A 255 -28.44 3.52 -9.51
N LEU A 256 -28.98 4.24 -8.53
CA LEU A 256 -30.05 5.22 -8.80
C LEU A 256 -29.53 6.39 -9.64
N MET A 257 -28.31 6.86 -9.40
CA MET A 257 -27.67 7.92 -10.20
C MET A 257 -27.43 7.47 -11.64
N GLU A 258 -26.94 6.25 -11.85
CA GLU A 258 -26.76 5.67 -13.19
C GLU A 258 -28.11 5.55 -13.93
N ALA A 259 -29.15 5.08 -13.26
CA ALA A 259 -30.49 4.96 -13.83
C ALA A 259 -31.14 6.31 -14.18
N ALA A 260 -30.71 7.39 -13.52
CA ALA A 260 -31.20 8.74 -13.74
C ALA A 260 -30.44 9.50 -14.84
N GLN A 261 -29.38 8.93 -15.42
CA GLN A 261 -28.64 9.61 -16.49
C GLN A 261 -29.53 9.79 -17.74
N PRO A 262 -29.46 10.97 -18.41
CA PRO A 262 -30.16 11.17 -19.67
C PRO A 262 -29.70 10.14 -20.71
N LYS A 263 -30.66 9.64 -21.50
CA LYS A 263 -30.37 8.79 -22.67
C LYS A 263 -29.89 9.60 -23.86
#